data_AF-A0A376B4M7-F1
#
_entry.id   AF-A0A376B4M7-F1
#
_cell.length_a   1.000
_cell.length_b   1.000
_cell.length_c   1.000
_cell.angle_alpha   90.00
_cell.angle_beta   90.00
_cell.angle_gamma   90.00
#
_symmetry.space_group_name_H-M   'P 1'
#
loop_
_entity.id
_entity.type
_entity.pdbx_description
1 polymer ?
#
loop_
_entity_poly.entity_id
_entity_poly.type
_entity_poly.pdbx_seq_one_letter_code
_entity_poly.pdbx_strand_id
1 'polypeptide(L)'
;MISSTCWVPQGFASNFPERYELNDEEMDRINKMAEQLNLNDDFTKKHEIESDGKKEEKILYNNDEDLKKYDLDHYDDDEKVATTEVNPNFDASILPGLTTVEENGEHYLELPDSHEETNEEVNEEALTLEQDEEKEELQIYPTDNLVLATRTETEGDLSFLDVYVYDDGDENDGFVRESSLYVHHDLMLPAFPLCVEWINFTPNRGNLTNTDNRGNFAAVGTFDPNIEIWNLDCVDKAFPDAILQGHKDAVLSLAHNHEHRNVLASASADSTLKLWDLNSTKAPVSSLNKIHGKKKVSSCEWYDFALLSSGYDSRLAITDVRSTESKYFNIGNGEEIEVAKFSNDYSNILCGTDSGNVYCFDIKNANKPLWTLNAHEGSITSLNVNTQIENLFVTTAMGDKVVKVWNNDNGVPKMVLNRNFGVGNVLTSSFAPDFEVSGNLVVGGVSGNLQLWDAFSNKSVKKAFRNELNKLEKEAISNNYKKFARKYKGDKTQEVLLTAEGLNGNDDDEEEEEEQWEDM
;
A
#
# COMPACT_ATOMS: atom_id res chain seq x y z
N MET A 1 -2.53 8.70 6.98
CA MET A 1 -2.28 9.31 5.66
C MET A 1 -1.98 8.22 4.65
N ILE A 2 -2.56 8.28 3.46
CA ILE A 2 -2.27 7.36 2.34
C ILE A 2 -1.48 8.13 1.29
N SER A 3 -0.23 7.73 1.07
CA SER A 3 0.71 8.45 0.19
C SER A 3 0.66 7.98 -1.27
N SER A 4 0.51 6.69 -1.51
CA SER A 4 0.50 6.09 -2.85
C SER A 4 -0.47 4.90 -2.89
N THR A 5 -1.04 4.65 -4.07
CA THR A 5 -1.93 3.51 -4.32
C THR A 5 -1.60 2.84 -5.64
N CYS A 6 -1.77 1.53 -5.71
CA CYS A 6 -1.58 0.73 -6.94
C CYS A 6 -2.60 -0.42 -6.96
N TRP A 7 -3.00 -0.87 -8.14
CA TRP A 7 -3.93 -2.00 -8.30
C TRP A 7 -3.17 -3.26 -8.69
N VAL A 8 -3.66 -4.39 -8.19
CA VAL A 8 -3.28 -5.73 -8.64
C VAL A 8 -4.43 -6.31 -9.47
N PRO A 9 -4.18 -6.67 -10.74
CA PRO A 9 -5.17 -7.35 -11.58
C PRO A 9 -5.59 -8.71 -11.02
N GLN A 10 -6.78 -9.15 -11.43
CA GLN A 10 -7.34 -10.45 -11.05
C GLN A 10 -6.44 -11.63 -11.43
N GLY A 11 -6.48 -12.68 -10.60
CA GLY A 11 -5.85 -13.98 -10.87
C GLY A 11 -4.32 -14.01 -10.77
N PHE A 12 -3.70 -13.03 -10.10
CA PHE A 12 -2.27 -13.04 -9.76
C PHE A 12 -1.99 -13.45 -8.31
N ALA A 13 -2.86 -13.07 -7.39
CA ALA A 13 -2.73 -13.43 -5.97
C ALA A 13 -2.83 -14.95 -5.77
N SER A 14 -2.06 -15.47 -4.81
CA SER A 14 -2.27 -16.83 -4.31
C SER A 14 -3.63 -16.93 -3.64
N ASN A 15 -4.35 -18.02 -3.89
CA ASN A 15 -5.64 -18.27 -3.25
C ASN A 15 -5.52 -18.38 -1.72
N PHE A 16 -4.38 -18.87 -1.25
CA PHE A 16 -4.04 -18.99 0.16
C PHE A 16 -2.65 -18.40 0.35
N PRO A 17 -2.55 -17.16 0.85
CA PRO A 17 -1.27 -16.57 1.24
C PRO A 17 -0.56 -17.43 2.30
N GLU A 18 0.76 -17.52 2.22
CA GLU A 18 1.57 -18.26 3.19
C GLU A 18 1.82 -17.39 4.43
N ARG A 19 1.72 -17.97 5.63
CA ARG A 19 2.09 -17.25 6.86
C ARG A 19 3.60 -17.19 6.98
N TYR A 20 4.13 -16.01 7.32
CA TYR A 20 5.55 -15.83 7.49
C TYR A 20 6.07 -16.56 8.73
N GLU A 21 7.03 -17.48 8.54
CA GLU A 21 7.69 -18.21 9.60
C GLU A 21 9.18 -17.84 9.67
N LEU A 22 9.62 -17.34 10.82
CA LEU A 22 11.03 -17.03 11.09
C LEU A 22 11.81 -18.30 11.47
N ASN A 23 12.16 -19.10 10.46
CA ASN A 23 13.00 -20.28 10.61
C ASN A 23 14.50 -19.97 10.43
N ASP A 24 15.37 -20.93 10.75
CA ASP A 24 16.83 -20.77 10.66
C ASP A 24 17.29 -20.33 9.26
N GLU A 25 16.65 -20.85 8.20
CA GLU A 25 16.99 -20.50 6.81
C GLU A 25 16.65 -19.05 6.48
N GLU A 26 15.50 -18.57 6.93
CA GLU A 26 15.07 -17.20 6.76
C GLU A 26 15.93 -16.25 7.61
N MET A 27 16.31 -16.65 8.83
CA MET A 27 17.24 -15.88 9.65
C MET A 27 18.61 -15.74 8.99
N ASP A 28 19.13 -16.80 8.38
CA ASP A 28 20.36 -16.78 7.58
C ASP A 28 20.24 -15.87 6.36
N ARG A 29 19.08 -15.85 5.71
CA ARG A 29 18.80 -14.96 4.57
C ARG A 29 18.78 -13.50 5.02
N ILE A 30 18.08 -13.19 6.12
CA ILE A 30 18.03 -11.85 6.71
C ILE A 30 19.44 -11.39 7.09
N ASN A 31 20.25 -12.25 7.72
CA ASN A 31 21.63 -11.93 8.07
C ASN A 31 22.47 -11.58 6.83
N LYS A 32 22.36 -12.36 5.74
CA LYS A 32 23.04 -12.06 4.47
C LYS A 32 22.56 -10.74 3.86
N MET A 33 21.29 -10.42 4.02
CA MET A 33 20.69 -9.18 3.54
C MET A 33 21.17 -7.98 4.35
N ALA A 34 21.25 -8.11 5.68
CA ALA A 34 21.80 -7.10 6.58
C ALA A 34 23.29 -6.82 6.31
N GLU A 35 24.09 -7.85 6.06
CA GLU A 35 25.48 -7.71 5.63
C GLU A 35 25.60 -6.94 4.30
N GLN A 36 24.74 -7.24 3.33
CA GLN A 36 24.71 -6.54 2.04
C GLN A 36 24.31 -5.07 2.15
N LEU A 37 23.51 -4.71 3.16
CA LEU A 37 23.13 -3.33 3.45
C LEU A 37 24.24 -2.57 4.21
N ASN A 38 25.37 -3.21 4.54
CA ASN A 38 26.42 -2.66 5.41
C ASN A 38 25.86 -2.12 6.75
N LEU A 39 24.77 -2.69 7.26
CA LEU A 39 24.18 -2.29 8.54
C LEU A 39 25.10 -2.55 9.74
N ASN A 40 26.18 -3.30 9.53
CA ASN A 40 27.23 -3.56 10.53
C ASN A 40 28.02 -2.29 10.93
N ASP A 41 28.00 -1.23 10.11
CA ASP A 41 28.72 0.02 10.39
C ASP A 41 27.95 0.99 11.31
N ASP A 42 26.62 0.93 11.36
CA ASP A 42 25.81 1.83 12.21
C ASP A 42 25.59 1.27 13.64
N PHE A 43 25.73 -0.03 13.83
CA PHE A 43 25.83 -0.61 15.18
C PHE A 43 27.23 -0.41 15.81
N THR A 44 28.28 -0.24 14.99
CA THR A 44 29.66 -0.07 15.49
C THR A 44 30.09 1.41 15.59
N LYS A 45 29.51 2.33 14.82
CA LYS A 45 29.83 3.78 14.91
C LYS A 45 29.31 4.50 16.16
N LYS A 46 28.45 3.87 16.99
CA LYS A 46 28.17 4.36 18.35
C LYS A 46 29.26 4.02 19.38
N HIS A 47 30.33 3.30 19.00
CA HIS A 47 31.37 2.87 19.94
C HIS A 47 32.82 3.25 19.59
N GLU A 48 33.07 4.05 18.55
CA GLU A 48 34.42 4.59 18.31
C GLU A 48 34.61 5.95 18.99
N ILE A 49 34.90 5.92 20.29
CA ILE A 49 35.63 7.01 20.96
C ILE A 49 37.12 6.72 20.78
N GLU A 50 37.80 7.71 20.20
CA GLU A 50 39.23 7.79 19.95
C GLU A 50 40.09 7.27 21.12
N SER A 51 41.01 6.37 20.79
CA SER A 51 42.05 5.91 21.70
C SER A 51 43.13 6.96 21.85
N ASP A 52 43.26 7.57 23.04
CA ASP A 52 44.54 8.08 23.50
C ASP A 52 44.79 7.76 24.99
N GLY A 53 45.88 7.03 25.22
CA GLY A 53 46.71 7.02 26.43
C GLY A 53 46.11 6.86 27.84
N LYS A 54 46.02 5.61 28.32
CA LYS A 54 46.29 5.13 29.71
C LYS A 54 45.66 5.89 30.91
N LYS A 55 44.67 5.25 31.55
CA LYS A 55 44.72 4.76 32.96
C LYS A 55 43.43 4.00 33.28
N GLU A 56 43.56 2.89 33.98
CA GLU A 56 42.44 2.16 34.58
C GLU A 56 41.75 3.05 35.61
N GLU A 57 40.47 3.37 35.39
CA GLU A 57 39.54 3.80 36.44
C GLU A 57 38.11 3.46 36.02
N LYS A 58 37.45 2.63 36.84
CA LYS A 58 36.01 2.32 36.76
C LYS A 58 35.21 3.60 36.92
N ILE A 59 34.21 3.81 36.06
CA ILE A 59 33.13 4.79 36.31
C ILE A 59 31.79 4.04 36.31
N LEU A 60 31.14 4.11 37.47
CA LEU A 60 29.77 3.70 37.76
C LEU A 60 28.77 4.49 36.91
N TYR A 61 27.72 3.83 36.44
CA TYR A 61 26.40 4.47 36.40
C TYR A 61 25.72 4.21 37.74
N ASN A 62 25.70 5.26 38.57
CA ASN A 62 24.79 5.40 39.70
C ASN A 62 23.43 5.78 39.13
N ASN A 63 22.42 4.92 39.34
CA ASN A 63 21.06 5.28 39.74
C ASN A 63 20.30 4.01 40.20
N ASP A 64 20.91 3.28 41.13
CA ASP A 64 20.32 2.16 41.86
C ASP A 64 19.27 2.61 42.92
N GLU A 65 18.98 3.91 43.05
CA GLU A 65 18.04 4.39 44.07
C GLU A 65 16.56 4.24 43.69
N ASP A 66 16.21 4.25 42.39
CA ASP A 66 14.82 4.08 41.96
C ASP A 66 14.37 2.62 41.94
N LEU A 67 15.29 1.68 41.68
CA LEU A 67 14.99 0.24 41.72
C LEU A 67 14.96 -0.32 43.15
N LYS A 68 15.77 0.23 44.08
CA LYS A 68 15.77 -0.20 45.50
C LYS A 68 14.48 0.14 46.24
N LYS A 69 13.64 1.02 45.69
CA LYS A 69 12.33 1.34 46.28
C LYS A 69 11.35 0.15 46.20
N TYR A 70 11.61 -0.82 45.33
CA TYR A 70 10.68 -1.90 45.01
C TYR A 70 11.07 -3.27 45.59
N ASP A 71 12.16 -3.36 46.37
CA ASP A 71 12.67 -4.57 47.06
C ASP A 71 12.31 -5.90 46.39
N LEU A 72 12.65 -6.00 45.10
CA LEU A 72 12.32 -7.13 44.22
C LEU A 72 13.04 -8.43 44.61
N ASP A 73 14.06 -8.34 45.46
CA ASP A 73 14.86 -9.49 45.91
C ASP A 73 14.22 -10.22 47.10
N HIS A 74 13.21 -9.64 47.75
CA HIS A 74 12.47 -10.23 48.89
C HIS A 74 10.96 -10.30 48.65
N TYR A 75 10.52 -10.25 47.38
CA TYR A 75 9.10 -10.21 47.03
C TYR A 75 8.32 -11.49 47.41
N ASP A 76 9.04 -12.60 47.62
CA ASP A 76 8.47 -13.89 48.07
C ASP A 76 8.67 -14.17 49.59
N ASP A 77 9.24 -13.24 50.36
CA ASP A 77 9.38 -13.40 51.82
C ASP A 77 8.14 -12.85 52.54
N ASP A 78 7.13 -13.69 52.73
CA ASP A 78 5.88 -13.39 53.43
C ASP A 78 6.09 -12.90 54.88
N GLU A 79 5.93 -11.60 55.12
CA GLU A 79 5.61 -11.07 56.45
C GLU A 79 4.13 -11.37 56.78
N LYS A 80 3.91 -12.10 57.87
CA LYS A 80 2.59 -12.42 58.44
C LYS A 80 1.74 -11.17 58.67
N VAL A 81 0.79 -10.91 57.76
CA VAL A 81 -0.26 -9.90 57.94
C VAL A 81 -1.51 -10.53 58.56
N ALA A 82 -2.12 -9.78 59.47
CA ALA A 82 -3.22 -10.19 60.33
C ALA A 82 -4.45 -10.74 59.59
N THR A 83 -4.95 -11.84 60.12
CA THR A 83 -6.18 -12.54 59.75
C THR A 83 -7.40 -11.60 59.77
N THR A 84 -8.08 -11.50 58.63
CA THR A 84 -9.49 -11.09 58.59
C THR A 84 -10.31 -12.37 58.56
N GLU A 85 -11.10 -12.62 59.60
CA GLU A 85 -11.90 -13.84 59.75
C GLU A 85 -12.86 -14.02 58.55
N VAL A 86 -12.60 -15.03 57.72
CA VAL A 86 -13.53 -15.48 56.68
C VAL A 86 -14.66 -16.27 57.37
N ASN A 87 -15.90 -15.94 57.01
CA ASN A 87 -17.10 -16.54 57.57
C ASN A 87 -17.11 -18.07 57.35
N PRO A 88 -17.17 -18.92 58.40
CA PRO A 88 -16.97 -20.38 58.31
C PRO A 88 -18.11 -21.16 57.61
N ASN A 89 -19.02 -20.47 56.93
CA ASN A 89 -20.14 -21.05 56.18
C ASN A 89 -20.08 -20.72 54.67
N PHE A 90 -18.95 -20.26 54.14
CA PHE A 90 -18.81 -20.08 52.69
C PHE A 90 -18.50 -21.42 52.03
N ASP A 91 -19.42 -21.90 51.20
CA ASP A 91 -19.30 -23.16 50.46
C ASP A 91 -18.78 -22.86 49.04
N ALA A 92 -17.52 -23.23 48.77
CA ALA A 92 -16.86 -23.01 47.49
C ALA A 92 -17.38 -23.93 46.36
N SER A 93 -18.31 -24.86 46.66
CA SER A 93 -18.91 -25.75 45.66
C SER A 93 -19.86 -25.06 44.67
N ILE A 94 -20.08 -23.75 44.81
CA ILE A 94 -21.00 -22.96 43.97
C ILE A 94 -20.30 -22.37 42.73
N LEU A 95 -18.97 -22.40 42.67
CA LEU A 95 -18.17 -21.92 41.52
C LEU A 95 -17.40 -23.10 40.89
N PRO A 96 -17.72 -23.51 39.64
CA PRO A 96 -16.97 -24.57 38.97
C PRO A 96 -15.53 -24.09 38.69
N GLY A 97 -14.52 -24.87 39.08
CA GLY A 97 -13.12 -24.62 38.73
C GLY A 97 -12.25 -23.99 39.82
N LEU A 98 -12.75 -23.87 41.06
CA LEU A 98 -11.97 -23.36 42.20
C LEU A 98 -11.76 -24.47 43.24
N THR A 99 -10.52 -24.70 43.64
CA THR A 99 -10.16 -25.68 44.68
C THR A 99 -9.57 -25.00 45.91
N THR A 100 -9.98 -25.46 47.10
CA THR A 100 -9.44 -24.96 48.38
C THR A 100 -8.42 -25.94 48.93
N VAL A 101 -7.21 -25.45 49.25
CA VAL A 101 -6.15 -26.25 49.87
C VAL A 101 -5.91 -25.74 51.30
N GLU A 102 -5.73 -26.66 52.25
CA GLU A 102 -5.37 -26.37 53.64
C GLU A 102 -3.89 -26.67 53.88
N GLU A 103 -3.10 -25.66 54.21
CA GLU A 103 -1.76 -25.84 54.79
C GLU A 103 -1.59 -24.99 56.05
N ASN A 104 -1.07 -25.63 57.11
CA ASN A 104 -0.78 -25.00 58.41
C ASN A 104 -1.95 -24.27 59.10
N GLY A 105 -3.19 -24.65 58.80
CA GLY A 105 -4.39 -24.17 59.50
C GLY A 105 -5.01 -22.89 58.92
N GLU A 106 -4.55 -22.44 57.77
CA GLU A 106 -5.19 -21.38 56.99
C GLU A 106 -5.59 -21.93 55.60
N HIS A 107 -6.70 -21.42 55.06
CA HIS A 107 -7.29 -21.88 53.80
C HIS A 107 -6.95 -20.91 52.66
N TYR A 108 -6.37 -21.42 51.58
CA TYR A 108 -6.04 -20.64 50.39
C TYR A 108 -6.91 -21.05 49.20
N LEU A 109 -7.18 -20.07 48.32
CA LEU A 109 -7.89 -20.23 47.06
C LEU A 109 -6.87 -20.11 45.94
N GLU A 110 -6.59 -21.19 45.23
CA GLU A 110 -5.70 -21.20 44.08
C GLU A 110 -6.53 -21.08 42.79
N LEU A 111 -6.09 -20.18 41.90
CA LEU A 111 -6.51 -20.18 40.50
C LEU A 111 -5.65 -21.24 39.77
N PRO A 112 -6.20 -22.00 38.82
CA PRO A 112 -5.41 -23.02 38.15
C PRO A 112 -4.27 -22.36 37.37
N ASP A 113 -3.03 -22.58 37.85
CA ASP A 113 -1.81 -22.23 37.14
C ASP A 113 -1.75 -23.05 35.85
N SER A 114 -1.51 -22.38 34.73
CA SER A 114 -1.41 -22.96 33.38
C SER A 114 -0.11 -23.76 33.16
N HIS A 115 0.48 -24.31 34.23
CA HIS A 115 1.75 -25.02 34.19
C HIS A 115 1.76 -26.23 35.15
N GLU A 116 0.67 -26.99 35.17
CA GLU A 116 0.78 -28.40 35.55
C GLU A 116 0.78 -29.27 34.29
N GLU A 117 1.87 -30.03 34.15
CA GLU A 117 2.08 -31.14 33.21
C GLU A 117 1.05 -32.26 33.42
N THR A 118 -0.22 -31.93 33.26
CA THR A 118 -1.24 -32.88 32.83
C THR A 118 -1.07 -33.06 31.33
N ASN A 119 -1.34 -34.26 30.83
CA ASN A 119 -1.41 -34.51 29.40
C ASN A 119 -2.52 -33.62 28.81
N GLU A 120 -2.19 -32.37 28.49
CA GLU A 120 -2.73 -31.71 27.33
C GLU A 120 -2.22 -32.53 26.15
N GLU A 121 -2.96 -33.60 25.82
CA GLU A 121 -3.26 -33.82 24.41
C GLU A 121 -3.89 -32.51 23.95
N VAL A 122 -3.02 -31.55 23.61
CA VAL A 122 -3.32 -30.46 22.72
C VAL A 122 -4.04 -31.15 21.59
N ASN A 123 -5.37 -31.00 21.55
CA ASN A 123 -6.19 -31.78 20.66
C ASN A 123 -5.78 -31.34 19.27
N GLU A 124 -4.91 -32.12 18.61
CA GLU A 124 -4.37 -31.77 17.30
C GLU A 124 -5.51 -31.43 16.34
N GLU A 125 -6.66 -32.10 16.51
CA GLU A 125 -7.90 -31.82 15.77
C GLU A 125 -8.43 -30.39 16.02
N ALA A 126 -8.40 -29.88 17.25
CA ALA A 126 -8.87 -28.53 17.57
C ALA A 126 -7.94 -27.43 17.00
N LEU A 127 -6.62 -27.59 17.12
CA LEU A 127 -5.68 -26.65 16.48
C LEU A 127 -5.70 -26.71 14.96
N THR A 128 -5.92 -27.89 14.38
CA THR A 128 -6.08 -27.98 12.92
C THR A 128 -7.37 -27.29 12.45
N LEU A 129 -8.45 -27.34 13.25
CA LEU A 129 -9.69 -26.65 12.92
C LEU A 129 -9.53 -25.13 12.99
N GLU A 130 -8.88 -24.60 14.04
CA GLU A 130 -8.60 -23.17 14.15
C GLU A 130 -7.70 -22.68 13.00
N GLN A 131 -6.66 -23.44 12.64
CA GLN A 131 -5.79 -23.12 11.50
C GLN A 131 -6.52 -23.19 10.15
N ASP A 132 -7.43 -24.14 9.99
CA ASP A 132 -8.24 -24.26 8.77
C ASP A 132 -9.25 -23.10 8.67
N GLU A 133 -9.86 -22.67 9.78
CA GLU A 133 -10.75 -21.50 9.84
C GLU A 133 -10.00 -20.19 9.53
N GLU A 134 -8.85 -19.93 10.16
CA GLU A 134 -8.00 -18.76 9.85
C GLU A 134 -7.59 -18.73 8.36
N LYS A 135 -7.29 -19.89 7.79
CA LYS A 135 -6.91 -20.02 6.39
C LYS A 135 -8.08 -19.77 5.42
N GLU A 136 -9.30 -20.10 5.82
CA GLU A 136 -10.51 -19.76 5.06
C GLU A 136 -10.79 -18.26 5.12
N GLU A 137 -10.52 -17.59 6.24
CA GLU A 137 -10.67 -16.12 6.37
C GLU A 137 -9.67 -15.34 5.52
N LEU A 138 -8.43 -15.85 5.40
CA LEU A 138 -7.37 -15.29 4.54
C LEU A 138 -7.47 -15.76 3.07
N GLN A 139 -8.59 -16.32 2.66
CA GLN A 139 -8.76 -16.77 1.28
C GLN A 139 -8.96 -15.58 0.33
N ILE A 140 -8.18 -15.54 -0.74
CA ILE A 140 -8.35 -14.59 -1.85
C ILE A 140 -8.91 -15.33 -3.06
N TYR A 141 -10.00 -14.87 -3.66
CA TYR A 141 -10.52 -15.50 -4.86
C TYR A 141 -9.80 -15.00 -6.12
N PRO A 142 -9.62 -15.85 -7.15
CA PRO A 142 -9.02 -15.41 -8.42
C PRO A 142 -9.78 -14.29 -9.15
N THR A 143 -11.05 -14.08 -8.80
CA THR A 143 -11.90 -13.00 -9.33
C THR A 143 -11.72 -11.68 -8.60
N ASP A 144 -11.00 -11.67 -7.48
CA ASP A 144 -10.87 -10.50 -6.65
C ASP A 144 -9.72 -9.64 -7.17
N ASN A 145 -9.90 -8.33 -7.05
CA ASN A 145 -8.85 -7.37 -7.30
C ASN A 145 -8.18 -7.02 -5.98
N LEU A 146 -6.87 -6.80 -5.99
CA LEU A 146 -6.22 -6.19 -4.83
C LEU A 146 -5.95 -4.72 -5.07
N VAL A 147 -6.01 -3.94 -4.00
CA VAL A 147 -5.55 -2.56 -3.97
C VAL A 147 -4.45 -2.46 -2.93
N LEU A 148 -3.29 -2.00 -3.37
CA LEU A 148 -2.17 -1.67 -2.50
C LEU A 148 -2.30 -0.21 -2.09
N ALA A 149 -2.22 0.08 -0.80
CA ALA A 149 -2.11 1.46 -0.32
C ALA A 149 -1.00 1.58 0.72
N THR A 150 -0.15 2.58 0.55
CA THR A 150 0.89 2.87 1.53
C THR A 150 0.35 3.86 2.55
N ARG A 151 0.18 3.38 3.78
CA ARG A 151 -0.41 4.13 4.90
C ARG A 151 0.68 4.52 5.89
N THR A 152 0.67 5.76 6.35
CA THR A 152 1.48 6.22 7.47
C THR A 152 0.57 6.77 8.56
N GLU A 153 0.77 6.29 9.78
CA GLU A 153 0.10 6.80 10.98
C GLU A 153 0.83 8.03 11.49
N THR A 154 0.12 9.15 11.57
CA THR A 154 0.71 10.46 11.91
C THR A 154 1.10 10.60 13.38
N GLU A 155 0.58 9.75 14.26
CA GLU A 155 0.83 9.85 15.72
C GLU A 155 2.00 8.97 16.17
N GLY A 156 2.43 7.99 15.36
CA GLY A 156 3.49 7.05 15.70
C GLY A 156 4.66 6.98 14.72
N ASP A 157 4.62 7.73 13.60
CA ASP A 157 5.59 7.64 12.49
C ASP A 157 5.76 6.20 11.92
N LEU A 158 4.78 5.33 12.17
CA LEU A 158 4.73 3.97 11.63
C LEU A 158 4.16 3.99 10.22
N SER A 159 4.78 3.23 9.33
CA SER A 159 4.36 3.10 7.94
C SER A 159 4.04 1.65 7.62
N PHE A 160 3.00 1.46 6.82
CA PHE A 160 2.44 0.17 6.46
C PHE A 160 2.17 0.15 4.96
N LEU A 161 2.30 -1.03 4.36
CA LEU A 161 1.72 -1.37 3.07
C LEU A 161 0.47 -2.20 3.36
N ASP A 162 -0.70 -1.58 3.26
CA ASP A 162 -1.98 -2.25 3.41
C ASP A 162 -2.34 -2.93 2.08
N VAL A 163 -2.73 -4.21 2.16
CA VAL A 163 -3.24 -5.00 1.02
C VAL A 163 -4.74 -5.14 1.18
N TYR A 164 -5.50 -4.40 0.39
CA TYR A 164 -6.96 -4.46 0.38
C TYR A 164 -7.44 -5.47 -0.65
N VAL A 165 -8.48 -6.23 -0.31
CA VAL A 165 -9.23 -7.06 -1.25
C VAL A 165 -10.49 -6.30 -1.66
N TYR A 166 -10.69 -6.15 -2.96
CA TYR A 166 -11.90 -5.61 -3.55
C TYR A 166 -12.72 -6.72 -4.18
N ASP A 167 -13.90 -6.93 -3.61
CA ASP A 167 -14.94 -7.78 -4.14
C ASP A 167 -16.01 -6.91 -4.81
N ASP A 168 -16.14 -7.02 -6.13
CA ASP A 168 -17.15 -6.28 -6.92
C ASP A 168 -18.59 -6.78 -6.67
N GLY A 169 -18.76 -7.79 -5.81
CA GLY A 169 -20.03 -8.44 -5.57
C GLY A 169 -20.42 -9.41 -6.71
N ASP A 170 -21.52 -10.13 -6.49
CA ASP A 170 -22.14 -10.94 -7.54
C ASP A 170 -23.65 -11.08 -7.31
N GLU A 171 -24.38 -11.22 -8.41
CA GLU A 171 -25.80 -11.56 -8.39
C GLU A 171 -25.96 -13.01 -8.88
N ASN A 172 -26.04 -13.95 -7.94
CA ASN A 172 -26.29 -15.36 -8.21
C ASN A 172 -27.63 -15.79 -7.58
N ASP A 173 -28.50 -16.39 -8.40
CA ASP A 173 -29.78 -17.00 -7.99
C ASP A 173 -30.69 -16.14 -7.09
N GLY A 174 -30.68 -14.82 -7.29
CA GLY A 174 -31.57 -13.88 -6.60
C GLY A 174 -31.05 -13.33 -5.28
N PHE A 175 -29.84 -13.73 -4.85
CA PHE A 175 -29.08 -13.04 -3.81
C PHE A 175 -28.11 -12.07 -4.46
N VAL A 176 -28.14 -10.82 -4.00
CA VAL A 176 -27.22 -9.75 -4.43
C VAL A 176 -26.19 -9.62 -3.31
N ARG A 177 -24.94 -10.00 -3.59
CA ARG A 177 -23.81 -9.65 -2.71
C ARG A 177 -23.37 -8.24 -3.08
N GLU A 178 -23.38 -7.34 -2.09
CA GLU A 178 -22.89 -5.97 -2.27
C GLU A 178 -21.36 -5.98 -2.44
N SER A 179 -20.85 -4.96 -3.13
CA SER A 179 -19.40 -4.80 -3.29
C SER A 179 -18.78 -4.40 -1.96
N SER A 180 -17.65 -5.01 -1.59
CA SER A 180 -16.92 -4.73 -0.35
C SER A 180 -15.45 -4.43 -0.62
N LEU A 181 -14.85 -3.66 0.29
CA LEU A 181 -13.43 -3.33 0.28
C LEU A 181 -12.92 -3.41 1.72
N TYR A 182 -12.00 -4.33 1.99
CA TYR A 182 -11.48 -4.56 3.34
C TYR A 182 -9.97 -4.82 3.28
N VAL A 183 -9.28 -4.55 4.40
CA VAL A 183 -7.85 -4.87 4.55
C VAL A 183 -7.74 -6.38 4.80
N HIS A 184 -6.96 -7.07 3.97
CA HIS A 184 -6.68 -8.50 4.18
C HIS A 184 -5.47 -8.69 5.09
N HIS A 185 -4.41 -7.90 4.88
CA HIS A 185 -3.23 -7.88 5.74
C HIS A 185 -2.46 -6.58 5.50
N ASP A 186 -1.58 -6.24 6.42
CA ASP A 186 -0.63 -5.15 6.29
C ASP A 186 0.81 -5.64 6.45
N LEU A 187 1.75 -4.89 5.88
CA LEU A 187 3.17 -5.15 5.98
C LEU A 187 3.84 -3.89 6.53
N MET A 188 4.57 -4.02 7.64
CA MET A 188 5.28 -2.89 8.24
C MET A 188 6.45 -2.46 7.36
N LEU A 189 6.51 -1.17 7.03
CA LEU A 189 7.56 -0.55 6.24
C LEU A 189 8.55 0.17 7.17
N PRO A 190 9.86 0.11 6.88
CA PRO A 190 10.89 0.67 7.75
C PRO A 190 10.99 2.20 7.69
N ALA A 191 10.45 2.80 6.63
CA ALA A 191 10.50 4.24 6.40
C ALA A 191 9.25 4.73 5.67
N PHE A 192 9.08 6.06 5.65
CA PHE A 192 7.91 6.68 5.05
C PHE A 192 7.82 6.41 3.53
N PRO A 193 6.74 5.77 3.04
CA PRO A 193 6.56 5.40 1.64
C PRO A 193 6.13 6.58 0.77
N LEU A 194 6.73 6.69 -0.41
CA LEU A 194 6.44 7.72 -1.41
C LEU A 194 5.75 7.16 -2.65
N CYS A 195 6.09 5.93 -3.04
CA CYS A 195 5.48 5.25 -4.17
C CYS A 195 5.38 3.75 -3.94
N VAL A 196 4.37 3.13 -4.53
CA VAL A 196 4.21 1.67 -4.60
C VAL A 196 3.86 1.27 -6.03
N GLU A 197 4.47 0.20 -6.51
CA GLU A 197 4.23 -0.36 -7.84
C GLU A 197 4.11 -1.87 -7.78
N TRP A 198 3.12 -2.42 -8.47
CA TRP A 198 2.90 -3.86 -8.54
C TRP A 198 3.84 -4.53 -9.55
N ILE A 199 4.44 -5.65 -9.15
CA ILE A 199 5.39 -6.44 -9.93
C ILE A 199 4.83 -7.84 -10.14
N ASN A 200 4.68 -8.20 -11.41
CA ASN A 200 4.17 -9.51 -11.82
C ASN A 200 5.27 -10.56 -12.08
N PHE A 201 6.37 -10.50 -11.32
CA PHE A 201 7.59 -11.26 -11.55
C PHE A 201 8.28 -11.63 -10.23
N THR A 202 8.74 -12.88 -10.11
CA THR A 202 9.45 -13.34 -8.90
C THR A 202 10.93 -12.94 -8.95
N PRO A 203 11.42 -12.09 -8.03
CA PRO A 203 12.80 -11.64 -8.03
C PRO A 203 13.79 -12.78 -7.71
N ASN A 204 15.06 -12.62 -8.13
CA ASN A 204 16.21 -13.47 -7.74
C ASN A 204 16.12 -14.97 -8.05
N ARG A 205 15.21 -15.42 -8.92
CA ARG A 205 15.04 -16.84 -9.25
C ARG A 205 16.09 -17.42 -10.22
N GLY A 206 17.13 -16.65 -10.55
CA GLY A 206 18.18 -17.04 -11.50
C GLY A 206 17.68 -17.14 -12.95
N ASN A 207 18.60 -17.43 -13.90
CA ASN A 207 18.29 -17.59 -15.33
C ASN A 207 17.52 -18.90 -15.61
N LEU A 208 16.32 -19.04 -15.04
CA LEU A 208 15.33 -19.95 -15.59
C LEU A 208 14.84 -19.30 -16.88
N THR A 209 15.12 -19.94 -18.01
CA THR A 209 14.49 -19.62 -19.30
C THR A 209 13.01 -19.99 -19.20
N ASN A 210 12.22 -19.20 -18.49
CA ASN A 210 10.79 -19.41 -18.42
C ASN A 210 10.10 -18.08 -18.61
N THR A 211 9.43 -17.99 -19.75
CA THR A 211 8.35 -17.07 -20.08
C THR A 211 7.16 -17.14 -19.11
N ASP A 212 7.35 -17.69 -17.91
CA ASP A 212 6.33 -17.90 -16.88
C ASP A 212 6.91 -17.79 -15.45
N ASN A 213 7.93 -16.94 -15.24
CA ASN A 213 8.30 -16.51 -13.89
C ASN A 213 7.30 -15.45 -13.38
N ARG A 214 6.04 -15.88 -13.21
CA ARG A 214 4.95 -15.08 -12.68
C ARG A 214 5.02 -15.08 -11.16
N GLY A 215 4.90 -13.91 -10.56
CA GLY A 215 4.80 -13.73 -9.11
C GLY A 215 3.90 -12.54 -8.79
N ASN A 216 3.58 -12.37 -7.51
CA ASN A 216 2.79 -11.26 -7.00
C ASN A 216 3.60 -10.49 -5.95
N PHE A 217 4.25 -9.42 -6.37
CA PHE A 217 5.14 -8.63 -5.52
C PHE A 217 4.78 -7.15 -5.57
N ALA A 218 5.13 -6.41 -4.52
CA ALA A 218 5.06 -4.95 -4.50
C ALA A 218 6.48 -4.39 -4.38
N ALA A 219 6.84 -3.45 -5.27
CA ALA A 219 7.98 -2.58 -5.07
C ALA A 219 7.54 -1.31 -4.34
N VAL A 220 8.23 -1.00 -3.25
CA VAL A 220 7.97 0.19 -2.44
C VAL A 220 9.21 1.08 -2.48
N GLY A 221 9.00 2.34 -2.85
CA GLY A 221 9.98 3.41 -2.73
C GLY A 221 9.65 4.27 -1.53
N THR A 222 10.59 4.40 -0.61
CA THR A 222 10.45 5.22 0.60
C THR A 222 11.30 6.50 0.49
N PHE A 223 11.37 7.27 1.58
CA PHE A 223 12.35 8.35 1.71
C PHE A 223 13.81 7.85 1.71
N ASP A 224 14.02 6.57 2.00
CA ASP A 224 15.34 5.96 1.87
C ASP A 224 15.71 5.73 0.40
N PRO A 225 17.01 5.69 0.08
CA PRO A 225 17.48 5.50 -1.30
C PRO A 225 17.29 4.07 -1.84
N ASN A 226 16.75 3.16 -1.04
CA ASN A 226 16.58 1.76 -1.41
C ASN A 226 15.16 1.52 -1.95
N ILE A 227 15.02 0.55 -2.84
CA ILE A 227 13.70 0.06 -3.27
C ILE A 227 13.51 -1.32 -2.65
N GLU A 228 12.42 -1.49 -1.93
CA GLU A 228 12.09 -2.74 -1.24
C GLU A 228 11.09 -3.53 -2.05
N ILE A 229 11.30 -4.85 -2.16
CA ILE A 229 10.41 -5.76 -2.87
C ILE A 229 9.77 -6.71 -1.87
N TRP A 230 8.46 -6.64 -1.74
CA TRP A 230 7.65 -7.41 -0.79
C TRP A 230 6.82 -8.45 -1.53
N ASN A 231 6.79 -9.70 -1.05
CA ASN A 231 5.85 -10.71 -1.55
C ASN A 231 4.45 -10.45 -0.98
N LEU A 232 3.47 -10.30 -1.86
CA LEU A 232 2.07 -10.05 -1.49
C LEU A 232 1.30 -11.35 -1.20
N ASP A 233 1.85 -12.50 -1.57
CA ASP A 233 1.29 -13.81 -1.29
C ASP A 233 1.77 -14.36 0.07
N CYS A 234 2.32 -13.51 0.94
CA CYS A 234 2.81 -13.88 2.27
C CYS A 234 2.37 -12.85 3.32
N VAL A 235 1.67 -13.31 4.35
CA VAL A 235 1.16 -12.48 5.45
C VAL A 235 2.14 -12.41 6.61
N ASP A 236 2.04 -11.37 7.44
CA ASP A 236 2.89 -11.12 8.63
C ASP A 236 4.39 -11.02 8.33
N LYS A 237 4.75 -10.63 7.10
CA LYS A 237 6.15 -10.60 6.69
C LYS A 237 6.90 -9.44 7.34
N ALA A 238 7.96 -9.77 8.10
CA ALA A 238 8.75 -8.77 8.80
C ALA A 238 9.83 -8.09 7.95
N PHE A 239 10.30 -8.76 6.88
CA PHE A 239 11.41 -8.27 6.05
C PHE A 239 11.12 -8.42 4.55
N PRO A 240 11.59 -7.49 3.69
CA PRO A 240 11.39 -7.59 2.26
C PRO A 240 12.18 -8.76 1.65
N ASP A 241 11.70 -9.28 0.53
CA ASP A 241 12.36 -10.40 -0.17
C ASP A 241 13.62 -9.98 -0.93
N ALA A 242 13.66 -8.74 -1.39
CA ALA A 242 14.81 -8.16 -2.05
C ALA A 242 14.87 -6.67 -1.79
N ILE A 243 16.09 -6.14 -1.76
CA ILE A 243 16.34 -4.70 -1.76
C ILE A 243 17.21 -4.34 -2.95
N LEU A 244 16.75 -3.38 -3.75
CA LEU A 244 17.50 -2.81 -4.86
C LEU A 244 18.29 -1.60 -4.35
N GLN A 245 19.61 -1.75 -4.26
CA GLN A 245 20.51 -0.68 -3.84
C GLN A 245 21.12 0.04 -5.06
N GLY A 246 21.14 1.37 -5.03
CA GLY A 246 21.89 2.13 -6.03
C GLY A 246 21.47 3.58 -6.25
N HIS A 247 20.30 4.00 -5.79
CA HIS A 247 19.97 5.42 -5.68
C HIS A 247 20.73 6.07 -4.52
N LYS A 248 20.73 7.40 -4.50
CA LYS A 248 21.42 8.20 -3.46
C LYS A 248 20.49 9.11 -2.67
N ASP A 249 19.22 9.13 -3.04
CA ASP A 249 18.16 9.95 -2.48
C ASP A 249 16.82 9.25 -2.73
N ALA A 250 15.74 9.76 -2.15
CA ALA A 250 14.41 9.19 -2.17
C ALA A 250 13.93 8.78 -3.58
N VAL A 251 13.20 7.68 -3.65
CA VAL A 251 12.58 7.18 -4.89
C VAL A 251 11.17 7.75 -4.98
N LEU A 252 10.92 8.54 -6.03
CA LEU A 252 9.68 9.29 -6.19
C LEU A 252 8.62 8.53 -7.01
N SER A 253 9.06 7.67 -7.92
CA SER A 253 8.15 6.89 -8.76
C SER A 253 8.83 5.60 -9.24
N LEU A 254 8.03 4.55 -9.31
CA LEU A 254 8.38 3.23 -9.80
C LEU A 254 7.45 2.87 -10.95
N ALA A 255 7.98 2.15 -11.93
CA ALA A 255 7.18 1.66 -13.06
C ALA A 255 7.68 0.29 -13.50
N HIS A 256 6.81 -0.71 -13.41
CA HIS A 256 7.10 -2.07 -13.84
C HIS A 256 6.80 -2.25 -15.33
N ASN A 257 7.65 -2.96 -16.06
CA ASN A 257 7.36 -3.27 -17.46
C ASN A 257 6.58 -4.57 -17.55
N HIS A 258 5.29 -4.51 -17.85
CA HIS A 258 4.44 -5.69 -17.93
C HIS A 258 4.68 -6.58 -19.17
N GLU A 259 5.25 -6.02 -20.25
CA GLU A 259 5.65 -6.78 -21.45
C GLU A 259 7.00 -7.48 -21.23
N HIS A 260 7.96 -6.74 -20.68
CA HIS A 260 9.28 -7.22 -20.28
C HIS A 260 9.36 -7.35 -18.77
N ARG A 261 8.66 -8.36 -18.24
CA ARG A 261 8.40 -8.58 -16.80
C ARG A 261 9.62 -8.66 -15.89
N ASN A 262 10.84 -8.76 -16.41
CA ASN A 262 12.04 -8.71 -15.57
C ASN A 262 12.58 -7.29 -15.37
N VAL A 263 11.99 -6.26 -15.98
CA VAL A 263 12.51 -4.89 -15.97
C VAL A 263 11.64 -3.97 -15.12
N LEU A 264 12.29 -3.29 -14.18
CA LEU A 264 11.69 -2.22 -13.36
C LEU A 264 12.42 -0.90 -13.65
N ALA A 265 11.69 0.20 -13.78
CA ALA A 265 12.25 1.55 -13.82
C ALA A 265 11.97 2.28 -12.51
N SER A 266 12.90 3.14 -12.10
CA SER A 266 12.75 4.02 -10.95
C SER A 266 13.21 5.43 -11.26
N ALA A 267 12.43 6.40 -10.79
CA ALA A 267 12.71 7.83 -10.83
C ALA A 267 12.99 8.33 -9.40
N SER A 268 14.05 9.14 -9.24
CA SER A 268 14.52 9.55 -7.92
C SER A 268 14.83 11.05 -7.83
N ALA A 269 14.78 11.55 -6.60
CA ALA A 269 15.29 12.85 -6.22
C ALA A 269 16.82 12.99 -6.47
N ASP A 270 17.55 11.89 -6.65
CA ASP A 270 18.99 11.89 -6.98
C ASP A 270 19.30 12.37 -8.41
N SER A 271 18.26 12.79 -9.14
CA SER A 271 18.32 13.28 -10.52
C SER A 271 18.66 12.20 -11.56
N THR A 272 18.44 10.93 -11.23
CA THR A 272 18.67 9.81 -12.13
C THR A 272 17.42 8.96 -12.32
N LEU A 273 17.28 8.42 -13.53
CA LEU A 273 16.43 7.27 -13.80
C LEU A 273 17.29 6.01 -13.78
N LYS A 274 16.85 4.97 -13.09
CA LYS A 274 17.54 3.67 -13.09
C LYS A 274 16.66 2.59 -13.67
N LEU A 275 17.31 1.66 -14.36
CA LEU A 275 16.70 0.43 -14.86
C LEU A 275 17.26 -0.73 -14.06
N TRP A 276 16.38 -1.60 -13.59
CA TRP A 276 16.70 -2.76 -12.77
C TRP A 276 16.31 -4.03 -13.51
N ASP A 277 17.12 -5.06 -13.35
CA ASP A 277 16.77 -6.42 -13.78
C ASP A 277 16.40 -7.22 -12.54
N LEU A 278 15.14 -7.63 -12.43
CA LEU A 278 14.62 -8.37 -11.29
C LEU A 278 15.20 -9.79 -11.19
N ASN A 279 15.85 -10.30 -12.24
CA ASN A 279 16.67 -11.51 -12.13
C ASN A 279 17.93 -11.30 -11.26
N SER A 280 18.43 -10.06 -11.21
CA SER A 280 19.63 -9.67 -10.47
C SER A 280 19.38 -8.39 -9.67
N THR A 281 18.88 -8.55 -8.45
CA THR A 281 18.50 -7.43 -7.57
C THR A 281 19.69 -6.66 -6.96
N LYS A 282 20.92 -6.94 -7.39
CA LYS A 282 22.14 -6.41 -6.76
C LYS A 282 22.50 -4.98 -7.17
N ALA A 283 22.22 -4.60 -8.40
CA ALA A 283 22.65 -3.31 -8.95
C ALA A 283 21.77 -2.90 -10.13
N PRO A 284 21.65 -1.59 -10.41
CA PRO A 284 20.95 -1.12 -11.59
C PRO A 284 21.72 -1.51 -12.86
N VAL A 285 21.01 -1.99 -13.87
CA VAL A 285 21.56 -2.33 -15.19
C VAL A 285 22.00 -1.07 -15.94
N SER A 286 21.23 0.01 -15.80
CA SER A 286 21.51 1.30 -16.43
C SER A 286 21.13 2.44 -15.51
N SER A 287 21.88 3.54 -15.59
CA SER A 287 21.60 4.77 -14.87
C SER A 287 21.65 5.95 -15.85
N LEU A 288 20.48 6.54 -16.08
CA LEU A 288 20.24 7.62 -17.03
C LEU A 288 20.20 8.95 -16.27
N ASN A 289 21.37 9.59 -16.15
CA ASN A 289 21.54 10.84 -15.40
C ASN A 289 21.58 12.11 -16.26
N LYS A 290 21.51 11.96 -17.58
CA LYS A 290 21.59 13.10 -18.53
C LYS A 290 20.23 13.63 -18.97
N ILE A 291 19.15 12.92 -18.66
CA ILE A 291 17.81 13.20 -19.20
C ILE A 291 17.27 14.52 -18.63
N HIS A 292 17.25 14.67 -17.30
CA HIS A 292 16.63 15.83 -16.63
C HIS A 292 17.64 16.87 -16.10
N GLY A 293 18.79 17.04 -16.76
CA GLY A 293 19.68 18.19 -16.49
C GLY A 293 20.17 18.36 -15.04
N LYS A 294 20.33 17.27 -14.28
CA LYS A 294 20.65 17.26 -12.82
C LYS A 294 19.56 17.84 -11.92
N LYS A 295 18.30 17.78 -12.35
CA LYS A 295 17.11 18.03 -11.52
C LYS A 295 16.45 16.70 -11.18
N LYS A 296 15.65 16.72 -10.11
CA LYS A 296 14.87 15.57 -9.64
C LYS A 296 14.00 15.02 -10.75
N VAL A 297 13.89 13.70 -10.82
CA VAL A 297 12.97 13.01 -11.73
C VAL A 297 11.77 12.59 -10.90
N SER A 298 10.60 13.09 -11.25
CA SER A 298 9.38 12.99 -10.44
C SER A 298 8.54 11.77 -10.79
N SER A 299 8.36 11.45 -12.07
CA SER A 299 7.58 10.30 -12.50
C SER A 299 8.21 9.50 -13.63
N CYS A 300 7.86 8.21 -13.70
CA CYS A 300 8.16 7.36 -14.86
C CYS A 300 6.96 6.45 -15.22
N GLU A 301 6.86 6.06 -16.50
CA GLU A 301 5.84 5.12 -16.99
C GLU A 301 6.33 4.41 -18.27
N TRP A 302 5.98 3.13 -18.41
CA TRP A 302 6.35 2.32 -19.57
C TRP A 302 5.29 2.31 -20.66
N TYR A 303 5.76 2.24 -21.91
CA TYR A 303 5.01 1.75 -23.06
C TYR A 303 5.93 0.91 -23.93
N ASP A 304 5.76 -0.42 -23.92
CA ASP A 304 6.64 -1.37 -24.62
C ASP A 304 8.13 -1.16 -24.21
N PHE A 305 8.99 -0.67 -25.11
CA PHE A 305 10.39 -0.31 -24.81
C PHE A 305 10.61 1.19 -24.53
N ALA A 306 9.58 2.01 -24.65
CA ALA A 306 9.65 3.44 -24.43
C ALA A 306 9.37 3.75 -22.96
N LEU A 307 10.32 4.44 -22.31
CA LEU A 307 10.16 4.95 -20.96
C LEU A 307 9.81 6.44 -21.03
N LEU A 308 8.62 6.81 -20.57
CA LEU A 308 8.27 8.19 -20.27
C LEU A 308 8.86 8.57 -18.92
N SER A 309 9.42 9.76 -18.86
CA SER A 309 9.95 10.36 -17.64
C SER A 309 9.65 11.84 -17.58
N SER A 310 9.43 12.33 -16.36
CA SER A 310 9.20 13.74 -16.07
C SER A 310 10.12 14.23 -14.96
N GLY A 311 10.43 15.52 -14.96
CA GLY A 311 11.33 16.08 -13.97
C GLY A 311 11.12 17.55 -13.68
N TYR A 312 11.79 18.01 -12.63
CA TYR A 312 11.73 19.39 -12.13
C TYR A 312 12.56 20.36 -12.99
N ASP A 313 12.94 19.95 -14.20
CA ASP A 313 13.55 20.80 -15.22
C ASP A 313 12.55 21.30 -16.27
N SER A 314 11.24 21.16 -16.00
CA SER A 314 10.14 21.50 -16.89
C SER A 314 10.11 20.71 -18.19
N ARG A 315 10.73 19.52 -18.22
CA ARG A 315 10.82 18.67 -19.40
C ARG A 315 10.23 17.29 -19.16
N LEU A 316 9.63 16.77 -20.21
CA LEU A 316 9.32 15.36 -20.37
C LEU A 316 10.35 14.74 -21.31
N ALA A 317 10.67 13.48 -21.10
CA ALA A 317 11.49 12.70 -22.01
C ALA A 317 10.87 11.33 -22.26
N ILE A 318 10.77 10.97 -23.53
CA ILE A 318 10.54 9.59 -23.96
C ILE A 318 11.88 9.01 -24.39
N THR A 319 12.30 7.94 -23.76
CA THR A 319 13.57 7.26 -24.07
C THR A 319 13.30 5.82 -24.48
N ASP A 320 13.72 5.41 -25.67
CA ASP A 320 13.76 3.99 -26.00
C ASP A 320 14.95 3.38 -25.28
N VAL A 321 14.72 2.46 -24.34
CA VAL A 321 15.78 1.89 -23.49
C VAL A 321 16.76 0.99 -24.23
N ARG A 322 16.45 0.65 -25.49
CA ARG A 322 17.37 -0.07 -26.39
C ARG A 322 18.26 0.89 -27.18
N SER A 323 17.91 2.17 -27.21
CA SER A 323 18.62 3.24 -27.91
C SER A 323 19.27 4.21 -26.93
N THR A 324 20.11 5.08 -27.46
CA THR A 324 20.69 6.21 -26.70
C THR A 324 19.97 7.53 -27.00
N GLU A 325 18.96 7.50 -27.86
CA GLU A 325 18.19 8.67 -28.26
C GLU A 325 16.96 8.86 -27.36
N SER A 326 16.79 10.08 -26.86
CA SER A 326 15.62 10.51 -26.11
C SER A 326 14.94 11.64 -26.85
N LYS A 327 13.60 11.60 -26.91
CA LYS A 327 12.77 12.69 -27.41
C LYS A 327 12.30 13.54 -26.25
N TYR A 328 12.51 14.86 -26.34
CA TYR A 328 12.18 15.79 -25.27
C TYR A 328 10.98 16.67 -25.62
N PHE A 329 10.17 16.98 -24.61
CA PHE A 329 9.04 17.90 -24.67
C PHE A 329 9.22 18.93 -23.56
N ASN A 330 9.03 20.20 -23.86
CA ASN A 330 9.30 21.28 -22.91
C ASN A 330 8.06 22.14 -22.74
N ILE A 331 7.71 22.43 -21.48
CA ILE A 331 6.56 23.24 -21.10
C ILE A 331 6.88 24.74 -21.21
N GLY A 332 8.16 25.13 -21.26
CA GLY A 332 8.63 26.49 -21.54
C GLY A 332 8.41 27.51 -20.41
N ASN A 333 7.55 27.20 -19.44
CA ASN A 333 7.11 28.13 -18.39
C ASN A 333 7.92 28.03 -17.07
N GLY A 334 8.95 27.18 -17.01
CA GLY A 334 9.77 27.03 -15.79
C GLY A 334 9.05 26.35 -14.63
N GLU A 335 7.87 25.77 -14.87
CA GLU A 335 7.08 25.00 -13.90
C GLU A 335 7.68 23.61 -13.69
N GLU A 336 7.62 23.10 -12.46
CA GLU A 336 8.11 21.76 -12.14
C GLU A 336 7.02 20.73 -12.49
N ILE A 337 7.40 19.63 -13.13
CA ILE A 337 6.45 18.57 -13.51
C ILE A 337 6.42 17.55 -12.39
N GLU A 338 5.25 17.25 -11.87
CA GLU A 338 5.06 16.31 -10.75
C GLU A 338 4.71 14.92 -11.25
N VAL A 339 3.91 14.84 -12.32
CA VAL A 339 3.43 13.58 -12.88
C VAL A 339 3.26 13.68 -14.38
N ALA A 340 3.59 12.60 -15.08
CA ALA A 340 3.31 12.42 -16.49
C ALA A 340 2.74 11.03 -16.77
N LYS A 341 1.75 10.97 -17.66
CA LYS A 341 1.10 9.74 -18.09
C LYS A 341 0.90 9.71 -19.61
N PHE A 342 0.99 8.53 -20.20
CA PHE A 342 0.51 8.28 -21.55
C PHE A 342 -1.02 8.41 -21.63
N SER A 343 -1.52 8.86 -22.77
CA SER A 343 -2.95 8.71 -23.08
C SER A 343 -3.29 7.24 -23.31
N ASN A 344 -4.58 6.91 -23.19
CA ASN A 344 -5.13 5.57 -23.42
C ASN A 344 -4.63 4.89 -24.72
N ASP A 345 -4.56 5.68 -25.80
CA ASP A 345 -4.15 5.24 -27.13
C ASP A 345 -2.65 5.40 -27.41
N TYR A 346 -1.87 5.82 -26.41
CA TYR A 346 -0.44 6.11 -26.50
C TYR A 346 -0.08 7.05 -27.65
N SER A 347 -1.00 7.95 -28.04
CA SER A 347 -0.75 8.97 -29.05
C SER A 347 -0.30 10.31 -28.45
N ASN A 348 -0.70 10.56 -27.20
CA ASN A 348 -0.43 11.78 -26.47
C ASN A 348 0.21 11.49 -25.10
N ILE A 349 0.80 12.54 -24.52
CA ILE A 349 1.29 12.55 -23.13
C ILE A 349 0.55 13.65 -22.40
N LEU A 350 0.05 13.35 -21.21
CA LEU A 350 -0.46 14.32 -20.26
C LEU A 350 0.57 14.51 -19.15
N CYS A 351 0.75 15.74 -18.69
CA CYS A 351 1.58 16.00 -17.51
C CYS A 351 0.98 17.10 -16.64
N GLY A 352 1.08 16.91 -15.33
CA GLY A 352 0.66 17.86 -14.31
C GLY A 352 1.84 18.55 -13.64
N THR A 353 1.68 19.83 -13.30
CA THR A 353 2.74 20.65 -12.71
C THR A 353 2.46 21.06 -11.27
N ASP A 354 3.50 21.57 -10.60
CA ASP A 354 3.46 22.20 -9.28
C ASP A 354 2.50 23.41 -9.19
N SER A 355 2.28 24.06 -10.32
CA SER A 355 1.43 25.24 -10.47
C SER A 355 -0.03 24.90 -10.80
N GLY A 356 -0.41 23.62 -10.79
CA GLY A 356 -1.80 23.20 -11.03
C GLY A 356 -2.22 23.13 -12.50
N ASN A 357 -1.27 23.28 -13.42
CA ASN A 357 -1.49 23.21 -14.86
C ASN A 357 -1.32 21.78 -15.38
N VAL A 358 -2.18 21.40 -16.32
CA VAL A 358 -2.08 20.17 -17.09
C VAL A 358 -1.75 20.51 -18.54
N TYR A 359 -0.70 19.90 -19.07
CA TYR A 359 -0.32 20.03 -20.47
C TYR A 359 -0.53 18.71 -21.19
N CYS A 360 -0.92 18.79 -22.46
CA CYS A 360 -1.02 17.64 -23.34
C CYS A 360 -0.12 17.82 -24.55
N PHE A 361 0.68 16.82 -24.88
CA PHE A 361 1.58 16.82 -26.03
C PHE A 361 1.25 15.65 -26.96
N ASP A 362 1.31 15.89 -28.27
CA ASP A 362 1.33 14.82 -29.28
C ASP A 362 2.72 14.19 -29.29
N ILE A 363 2.81 12.86 -29.11
CA ILE A 363 4.08 12.14 -29.09
C ILE A 363 4.84 12.34 -30.40
N LYS A 364 4.16 12.55 -31.54
CA LYS A 364 4.81 12.81 -32.82
C LYS A 364 5.33 14.25 -32.92
N ASN A 365 4.64 15.22 -32.30
CA ASN A 365 4.97 16.64 -32.40
C ASN A 365 5.34 17.27 -31.04
N ALA A 366 6.64 17.33 -30.77
CA ALA A 366 7.17 17.80 -29.49
C ALA A 366 7.28 19.33 -29.34
N ASN A 367 6.98 20.10 -30.40
CA ASN A 367 7.33 21.52 -30.43
C ASN A 367 6.44 22.39 -29.54
N LYS A 368 5.17 21.99 -29.34
CA LYS A 368 4.21 22.73 -28.53
C LYS A 368 3.17 21.79 -27.93
N PRO A 369 2.59 22.14 -26.77
CA PRO A 369 1.44 21.42 -26.28
C PRO A 369 0.26 21.56 -27.25
N LEU A 370 -0.53 20.49 -27.38
CA LEU A 370 -1.83 20.50 -28.07
C LEU A 370 -2.80 21.44 -27.37
N TRP A 371 -2.82 21.37 -26.03
CA TRP A 371 -3.60 22.23 -25.16
C TRP A 371 -2.96 22.32 -23.78
N THR A 372 -3.36 23.36 -23.06
CA THR A 372 -3.02 23.59 -21.65
C THR A 372 -4.31 23.85 -20.89
N LEU A 373 -4.40 23.28 -19.70
CA LEU A 373 -5.55 23.39 -18.80
C LEU A 373 -5.04 23.86 -17.44
N ASN A 374 -5.55 24.97 -16.93
CA ASN A 374 -5.41 25.29 -15.51
C ASN A 374 -6.47 24.47 -14.76
N ALA A 375 -6.05 23.37 -14.14
CA ALA A 375 -6.95 22.42 -13.50
C ALA A 375 -7.14 22.76 -12.01
N HIS A 376 -6.09 23.21 -11.33
CA HIS A 376 -6.04 23.45 -9.89
C HIS A 376 -5.19 24.69 -9.58
N GLU A 377 -5.31 25.26 -8.38
CA GLU A 377 -4.45 26.38 -7.94
C GLU A 377 -3.19 25.91 -7.19
N GLY A 378 -3.10 24.60 -6.89
CA GLY A 378 -1.97 23.98 -6.20
C GLY A 378 -1.34 22.83 -7.01
N SER A 379 -0.24 22.29 -6.48
CA SER A 379 0.55 21.24 -7.12
C SER A 379 -0.27 19.98 -7.41
N ILE A 380 -0.21 19.49 -8.65
CA ILE A 380 -0.90 18.26 -9.05
C ILE A 380 -0.20 17.07 -8.42
N THR A 381 -0.91 16.40 -7.51
CA THR A 381 -0.40 15.24 -6.76
C THR A 381 -0.57 13.95 -7.55
N SER A 382 -1.68 13.80 -8.29
CA SER A 382 -1.89 12.66 -9.17
C SER A 382 -2.67 13.03 -10.42
N LEU A 383 -2.34 12.35 -11.52
CA LEU A 383 -2.98 12.47 -12.81
C LEU A 383 -3.11 11.06 -13.38
N ASN A 384 -4.34 10.62 -13.63
CA ASN A 384 -4.62 9.27 -14.12
C ASN A 384 -5.57 9.28 -15.30
N VAL A 385 -5.26 8.46 -16.30
CA VAL A 385 -6.06 8.28 -17.50
C VAL A 385 -6.79 6.95 -17.39
N ASN A 386 -8.05 6.90 -17.83
CA ASN A 386 -8.79 5.64 -17.86
C ASN A 386 -8.27 4.72 -18.99
N THR A 387 -8.10 3.43 -18.69
CA THR A 387 -7.56 2.43 -19.64
C THR A 387 -8.59 1.92 -20.65
N GLN A 388 -9.87 2.22 -20.47
CA GLN A 388 -10.94 1.74 -21.37
C GLN A 388 -11.71 2.87 -22.08
N ILE A 389 -11.89 4.01 -21.41
CA ILE A 389 -12.58 5.18 -21.97
C ILE A 389 -11.55 6.21 -22.44
N GLU A 390 -11.51 6.40 -23.75
CA GLU A 390 -10.76 7.49 -24.37
C GLU A 390 -11.20 8.84 -23.80
N ASN A 391 -10.26 9.77 -23.63
CA ASN A 391 -10.49 11.15 -23.18
C ASN A 391 -10.96 11.33 -21.73
N LEU A 392 -11.17 10.25 -20.96
CA LEU A 392 -11.43 10.32 -19.54
C LEU A 392 -10.12 10.35 -18.75
N PHE A 393 -9.91 11.42 -17.99
CA PHE A 393 -8.81 11.50 -17.04
C PHE A 393 -9.24 12.22 -15.76
N VAL A 394 -8.52 11.96 -14.68
CA VAL A 394 -8.74 12.54 -13.37
C VAL A 394 -7.50 13.26 -12.89
N THR A 395 -7.71 14.34 -12.15
CA THR A 395 -6.64 15.12 -11.54
C THR A 395 -6.94 15.39 -10.08
N THR A 396 -5.89 15.35 -9.27
CA THR A 396 -5.90 15.71 -7.85
C THR A 396 -4.77 16.69 -7.60
N ALA A 397 -4.93 17.56 -6.60
CA ALA A 397 -3.90 18.52 -6.27
C ALA A 397 -3.81 18.77 -4.77
N MET A 398 -2.61 19.11 -4.33
CA MET A 398 -2.35 19.55 -2.97
C MET A 398 -3.10 20.87 -2.72
N GLY A 399 -3.84 20.92 -1.61
CA GLY A 399 -4.71 22.05 -1.25
C GLY A 399 -6.14 21.94 -1.80
N ASP A 400 -6.35 21.16 -2.85
CA ASP A 400 -7.67 20.83 -3.37
C ASP A 400 -8.14 19.52 -2.72
N LYS A 401 -9.13 19.60 -1.82
CA LYS A 401 -9.75 18.42 -1.17
C LYS A 401 -10.68 17.63 -2.12
N VAL A 402 -10.46 17.74 -3.42
CA VAL A 402 -11.36 17.23 -4.45
C VAL A 402 -10.60 16.52 -5.55
N VAL A 403 -11.20 15.47 -6.08
CA VAL A 403 -10.83 14.88 -7.36
C VAL A 403 -11.65 15.57 -8.44
N LYS A 404 -11.00 16.02 -9.51
CA LYS A 404 -11.66 16.57 -10.69
C LYS A 404 -11.61 15.55 -11.82
N VAL A 405 -12.76 15.34 -12.46
CA VAL A 405 -12.94 14.43 -13.60
C VAL A 405 -13.10 15.25 -14.85
N TRP A 406 -12.36 14.89 -15.89
CA TRP A 406 -12.26 15.65 -17.12
C TRP A 406 -12.62 14.79 -18.33
N ASN A 407 -13.23 15.44 -19.32
CA ASN A 407 -13.42 14.91 -20.66
C ASN A 407 -12.63 15.77 -21.65
N ASN A 408 -11.67 15.16 -22.34
CA ASN A 408 -10.91 15.78 -23.43
C ASN A 408 -11.57 15.53 -24.80
N ASP A 409 -12.72 16.13 -25.05
CA ASP A 409 -13.39 16.01 -26.35
C ASP A 409 -12.67 16.87 -27.41
N ASN A 410 -12.05 16.20 -28.39
CA ASN A 410 -11.38 16.84 -29.53
C ASN A 410 -10.31 17.89 -29.15
N GLY A 411 -9.56 17.64 -28.08
CA GLY A 411 -8.48 18.52 -27.63
C GLY A 411 -8.95 19.74 -26.82
N VAL A 412 -10.20 19.74 -26.35
CA VAL A 412 -10.73 20.76 -25.45
C VAL A 412 -11.14 20.10 -24.13
N PRO A 413 -10.27 20.11 -23.10
CA PRO A 413 -10.60 19.53 -21.81
C PRO A 413 -11.73 20.31 -21.12
N LYS A 414 -12.74 19.59 -20.65
CA LYS A 414 -13.89 20.12 -19.90
C LYS A 414 -14.07 19.35 -18.61
N MET A 415 -14.25 20.07 -17.50
CA MET A 415 -14.56 19.45 -16.22
C MET A 415 -15.98 18.88 -16.25
N VAL A 416 -16.11 17.60 -15.93
CA VAL A 416 -17.38 16.88 -15.86
C VAL A 416 -17.92 16.89 -14.43
N LEU A 417 -17.04 16.67 -13.45
CA LEU A 417 -17.38 16.53 -12.04
C LEU A 417 -16.19 17.00 -11.18
N ASN A 418 -16.51 17.57 -10.02
CA ASN A 418 -15.59 17.68 -8.90
C ASN A 418 -16.24 17.00 -7.68
N ARG A 419 -15.48 16.21 -6.93
CA ARG A 419 -16.01 15.47 -5.77
C ARG A 419 -15.01 15.46 -4.63
N ASN A 420 -15.50 15.73 -3.42
CA ASN A 420 -14.75 15.55 -2.19
C ASN A 420 -15.07 14.16 -1.62
N PHE A 421 -14.03 13.41 -1.27
CA PHE A 421 -14.12 12.05 -0.74
C PHE A 421 -13.88 11.97 0.77
N GLY A 422 -13.76 13.10 1.47
CA GLY A 422 -13.48 13.13 2.90
C GLY A 422 -12.03 12.83 3.29
N VAL A 423 -11.16 12.53 2.32
CA VAL A 423 -9.76 12.12 2.58
C VAL A 423 -8.78 13.30 2.83
N GLY A 424 -9.31 14.49 3.08
CA GLY A 424 -8.49 15.70 3.20
C GLY A 424 -7.84 16.09 1.88
N ASN A 425 -6.55 16.43 1.90
CA ASN A 425 -5.80 16.66 0.66
C ASN A 425 -5.57 15.32 -0.04
N VAL A 426 -5.98 15.24 -1.30
CA VAL A 426 -5.85 14.01 -2.08
C VAL A 426 -4.42 13.89 -2.60
N LEU A 427 -3.72 12.84 -2.18
CA LEU A 427 -2.32 12.60 -2.54
C LEU A 427 -2.18 11.63 -3.70
N THR A 428 -3.06 10.63 -3.76
CA THR A 428 -3.01 9.59 -4.78
C THR A 428 -4.40 9.25 -5.30
N SER A 429 -4.46 8.88 -6.57
CA SER A 429 -5.61 8.23 -7.16
C SER A 429 -5.11 7.16 -8.14
N SER A 430 -5.90 6.12 -8.40
CA SER A 430 -5.60 5.16 -9.47
C SER A 430 -6.86 4.49 -9.98
N PHE A 431 -7.00 4.42 -11.30
CA PHE A 431 -8.04 3.61 -11.93
C PHE A 431 -7.69 2.13 -11.84
N ALA A 432 -8.73 1.29 -11.74
CA ALA A 432 -8.54 -0.14 -11.84
C ALA A 432 -8.11 -0.54 -13.27
N PRO A 433 -7.17 -1.48 -13.42
CA PRO A 433 -6.61 -1.85 -14.73
C PRO A 433 -7.55 -2.79 -15.50
N ASP A 434 -8.33 -3.60 -14.79
CA ASP A 434 -9.17 -4.64 -15.37
C ASP A 434 -10.44 -4.09 -16.01
N PHE A 435 -10.87 -4.77 -17.08
CA PHE A 435 -12.03 -4.35 -17.85
C PHE A 435 -13.32 -4.33 -17.01
N GLU A 436 -13.54 -5.34 -16.15
CA GLU A 436 -14.76 -5.48 -15.36
C GLU A 436 -14.97 -4.38 -14.33
N VAL A 437 -13.87 -3.87 -13.78
CA VAL A 437 -13.85 -2.84 -12.75
C VAL A 437 -13.29 -1.51 -13.26
N SER A 438 -13.20 -1.32 -14.57
CA SER A 438 -12.55 -0.15 -15.21
C SER A 438 -13.14 1.22 -14.83
N GLY A 439 -14.35 1.26 -14.25
CA GLY A 439 -14.96 2.46 -13.67
C GLY A 439 -14.45 2.81 -12.28
N ASN A 440 -13.84 1.87 -11.57
CA ASN A 440 -13.41 2.02 -10.19
C ASN A 440 -12.13 2.85 -10.10
N LEU A 441 -12.16 3.81 -9.20
CA LEU A 441 -11.08 4.70 -8.86
C LEU A 441 -10.84 4.61 -7.35
N VAL A 442 -9.61 4.27 -6.96
CA VAL A 442 -9.19 4.41 -5.56
C VAL A 442 -8.64 5.81 -5.33
N VAL A 443 -8.92 6.37 -4.16
CA VAL A 443 -8.53 7.73 -3.77
C VAL A 443 -8.00 7.70 -2.35
N GLY A 444 -6.76 8.16 -2.18
CA GLY A 444 -6.07 8.25 -0.90
C GLY A 444 -5.60 9.68 -0.62
N GLY A 445 -5.55 10.06 0.64
CA GLY A 445 -5.19 11.42 1.04
C GLY A 445 -4.57 11.52 2.43
N VAL A 446 -4.42 12.75 2.90
CA VAL A 446 -3.77 13.05 4.19
C VAL A 446 -4.57 12.51 5.37
N SER A 447 -5.91 12.56 5.30
CA SER A 447 -6.81 12.12 6.38
C SER A 447 -7.78 11.06 5.88
N GLY A 448 -8.42 10.34 6.80
CA GLY A 448 -9.43 9.32 6.50
C GLY A 448 -8.87 8.05 5.86
N ASN A 449 -9.77 7.09 5.65
CA ASN A 449 -9.45 5.79 5.08
C ASN A 449 -9.45 5.83 3.55
N LEU A 450 -8.95 4.76 2.93
CA LEU A 450 -8.98 4.59 1.49
C LEU A 450 -10.42 4.61 0.97
N GLN A 451 -10.66 5.38 -0.09
CA GLN A 451 -11.98 5.48 -0.73
C GLN A 451 -11.94 4.80 -2.09
N LEU A 452 -12.92 3.95 -2.39
CA LEU A 452 -13.13 3.35 -3.70
C LEU A 452 -14.42 3.87 -4.29
N TRP A 453 -14.33 4.47 -5.47
CA TRP A 453 -15.43 5.12 -6.15
C TRP A 453 -15.62 4.55 -7.55
N ASP A 454 -16.82 4.07 -7.85
CA ASP A 454 -17.20 3.75 -9.23
C ASP A 454 -17.58 5.04 -9.98
N ALA A 455 -16.65 5.55 -10.78
CA ALA A 455 -16.86 6.74 -11.58
C ALA A 455 -17.99 6.56 -12.60
N PHE A 456 -18.20 5.35 -13.12
CA PHE A 456 -19.22 5.05 -14.11
C PHE A 456 -20.60 4.93 -13.47
N SER A 457 -20.73 4.67 -12.18
CA SER A 457 -22.01 4.71 -11.48
C SER A 457 -22.60 6.13 -11.40
N ASN A 458 -21.75 7.16 -11.44
CA ASN A 458 -22.16 8.55 -11.29
C ASN A 458 -22.90 9.10 -12.52
N LYS A 459 -24.05 9.74 -12.29
CA LYS A 459 -24.93 10.28 -13.35
C LYS A 459 -24.26 11.31 -14.27
N SER A 460 -23.38 12.16 -13.73
CA SER A 460 -22.70 13.21 -14.51
C SER A 460 -21.68 12.60 -15.46
N VAL A 461 -20.90 11.63 -14.98
CA VAL A 461 -19.92 10.88 -15.80
C VAL A 461 -20.65 10.07 -16.87
N LYS A 462 -21.71 9.33 -16.51
CA LYS A 462 -22.54 8.59 -17.48
C LYS A 462 -23.08 9.47 -18.61
N LYS A 463 -23.53 10.68 -18.27
CA LYS A 463 -24.07 11.61 -19.26
C LYS A 463 -22.97 12.15 -20.18
N ALA A 464 -21.79 12.43 -19.64
CA ALA A 464 -20.67 12.97 -20.41
C ALA A 464 -20.04 11.93 -21.36
N PHE A 465 -20.00 10.66 -20.96
CA PHE A 465 -19.37 9.56 -21.70
C PHE A 465 -20.38 8.52 -22.21
N ARG A 466 -21.62 8.94 -22.49
CA ARG A 466 -22.72 8.03 -22.84
C ARG A 466 -22.41 7.18 -24.08
N ASN A 467 -21.73 7.74 -25.08
CA ASN A 467 -21.47 7.03 -26.33
C ASN A 467 -20.35 6.00 -26.16
N GLU A 468 -19.32 6.37 -25.41
CA GLU A 468 -18.16 5.58 -25.07
C GLU A 468 -18.56 4.42 -24.16
N LEU A 469 -19.38 4.67 -23.13
CA LEU A 469 -19.94 3.63 -22.25
C LEU A 469 -20.83 2.65 -23.01
N ASN A 470 -21.65 3.11 -23.96
CA ASN A 470 -22.45 2.21 -24.80
C ASN A 470 -21.59 1.35 -25.74
N LYS A 471 -20.43 1.86 -26.18
CA LYS A 471 -19.46 1.08 -26.97
C LYS A 471 -18.82 0.01 -26.08
N LEU A 472 -18.41 0.41 -24.88
CA LEU A 472 -17.80 -0.47 -23.88
C LEU A 472 -18.76 -1.58 -23.42
N GLU A 473 -20.05 -1.28 -23.20
CA GLU A 473 -21.08 -2.29 -22.86
C GLU A 473 -21.23 -3.35 -23.97
N LYS A 474 -21.21 -2.92 -25.25
CA LYS A 474 -21.29 -3.86 -26.38
C LYS A 474 -20.05 -4.75 -26.48
N GLU A 475 -18.88 -4.17 -26.24
CA GLU A 475 -17.62 -4.91 -26.18
C GLU A 475 -17.61 -5.90 -25.02
N ALA A 476 -18.09 -5.50 -23.85
CA ALA A 476 -18.26 -6.36 -22.68
C ALA A 476 -19.11 -7.60 -23.00
N ILE A 477 -20.25 -7.41 -23.67
CA ILE A 477 -21.15 -8.49 -24.08
C ILE A 477 -20.46 -9.42 -25.09
N SER A 478 -19.69 -8.85 -26.04
CA SER A 478 -18.95 -9.62 -27.05
C SER A 478 -17.83 -10.47 -26.43
N ASN A 479 -17.12 -9.93 -25.45
CA ASN A 479 -15.98 -10.57 -24.79
C ASN A 479 -16.40 -11.39 -23.55
N ASN A 480 -17.71 -11.55 -23.31
CA ASN A 480 -18.29 -12.35 -22.22
C ASN A 480 -17.99 -11.81 -20.80
N TYR A 481 -17.74 -10.51 -20.65
CA TYR A 481 -17.66 -9.80 -19.37
C TYR A 481 -19.07 -9.53 -18.84
N LYS A 482 -19.71 -10.58 -18.31
CA LYS A 482 -21.13 -10.55 -17.90
C LYS A 482 -21.38 -9.59 -16.74
N LYS A 483 -20.44 -9.48 -15.79
CA LYS A 483 -20.56 -8.60 -14.62
C LYS A 483 -20.64 -7.14 -15.03
N PHE A 484 -19.65 -6.65 -15.79
CA PHE A 484 -19.64 -5.29 -16.34
C PHE A 484 -20.94 -4.94 -17.08
N ALA A 485 -21.36 -5.83 -18.00
CA ALA A 485 -22.54 -5.61 -18.83
C ALA A 485 -23.84 -5.58 -18.04
N ARG A 486 -23.90 -6.20 -16.85
CA ARG A 486 -25.05 -6.11 -15.93
C ARG A 486 -24.99 -4.83 -15.11
N LYS A 487 -23.82 -4.55 -14.50
CA LYS A 487 -23.60 -3.42 -13.59
C LYS A 487 -24.00 -2.09 -14.23
N TYR A 488 -23.60 -1.84 -15.48
CA TYR A 488 -23.87 -0.56 -16.14
C TYR A 488 -25.12 -0.54 -17.01
N LYS A 489 -25.96 -1.59 -16.97
CA LYS A 489 -27.14 -1.70 -17.83
C LYS A 489 -28.25 -0.73 -17.44
N GLY A 490 -28.47 0.29 -18.26
CA GLY A 490 -29.54 1.26 -18.09
C GLY A 490 -29.26 2.33 -17.02
N ASP A 491 -30.30 3.09 -16.67
CA ASP A 491 -30.20 4.29 -15.80
C ASP A 491 -30.34 3.98 -14.28
N LYS A 492 -30.38 2.69 -13.89
CA LYS A 492 -30.69 2.26 -12.50
C LYS A 492 -29.46 1.93 -11.63
N THR A 493 -28.28 2.46 -11.94
CA THR A 493 -27.13 2.27 -11.04
C THR A 493 -27.23 3.22 -9.86
N GLN A 494 -27.27 2.66 -8.65
CA GLN A 494 -26.93 3.40 -7.45
C GLN A 494 -25.45 3.78 -7.52
N GLU A 495 -25.09 4.91 -6.92
CA GLU A 495 -23.70 5.33 -6.85
C GLU A 495 -22.96 4.42 -5.87
N VAL A 496 -21.83 3.85 -6.32
CA VAL A 496 -20.99 3.01 -5.47
C VAL A 496 -19.81 3.85 -4.98
N LEU A 497 -19.78 4.04 -3.67
CA LEU A 497 -18.67 4.64 -2.94
C LEU A 497 -18.44 3.79 -1.69
N LEU A 498 -17.29 3.13 -1.61
CA LEU A 498 -16.88 2.32 -0.48
C LEU A 498 -15.78 3.05 0.27
N THR A 499 -15.89 3.05 1.59
CA THR A 499 -14.80 3.42 2.50
C THR A 499 -14.20 2.13 2.99
N ALA A 500 -12.88 1.96 2.89
CA ALA A 500 -12.26 0.83 3.55
C ALA A 500 -12.42 0.99 5.07
N GLU A 501 -12.98 -0.02 5.72
CA GLU A 501 -13.02 -0.09 7.17
C GLU A 501 -11.59 -0.29 7.67
N GLY A 502 -11.15 0.56 8.61
CA GLY A 502 -9.81 0.43 9.18
C GLY A 502 -9.74 -0.75 10.13
N LEU A 503 -8.58 -1.39 10.25
CA LEU A 503 -8.33 -2.43 11.26
C LEU A 503 -8.39 -1.89 12.71
N ASN A 504 -8.40 -0.56 12.87
CA ASN A 504 -8.63 0.09 14.15
C ASN A 504 -10.13 0.37 14.29
N GLY A 505 -10.81 -0.53 15.01
CA GLY A 505 -12.14 -0.27 15.56
C GLY A 505 -12.08 0.96 16.45
N ASN A 506 -12.50 2.10 15.91
CA ASN A 506 -13.18 3.08 16.73
C ASN A 506 -14.64 2.64 16.77
N ASP A 507 -15.00 1.94 17.84
CA ASP A 507 -16.38 1.78 18.29
C ASP A 507 -16.92 3.16 18.72
N ASP A 508 -17.09 4.08 17.76
CA ASP A 508 -17.75 5.37 17.97
C ASP A 508 -19.27 5.27 17.65
N ASP A 509 -19.83 4.05 17.59
CA ASP A 509 -21.26 3.78 17.38
C ASP A 509 -22.07 3.64 18.70
N GLU A 510 -21.53 4.06 19.86
CA GLU A 510 -22.24 4.05 21.16
C GLU A 510 -22.73 5.42 21.67
N GLU A 511 -23.07 6.39 20.81
CA GLU A 511 -23.72 7.63 21.27
C GLU A 511 -24.94 8.10 20.44
N GLU A 512 -25.91 7.22 20.12
CA GLU A 512 -27.24 7.70 19.65
C GLU A 512 -28.46 6.85 20.12
N GLU A 513 -28.52 6.31 21.35
CA GLU A 513 -29.78 5.69 21.85
C GLU A 513 -30.13 5.90 23.34
N GLU A 514 -29.78 7.04 23.96
CA GLU A 514 -30.31 7.40 25.30
C GLU A 514 -30.93 8.81 25.40
N GLU A 515 -31.95 9.12 24.59
CA GLU A 515 -32.91 10.18 24.94
C GLU A 515 -34.34 9.84 24.44
N GLN A 516 -35.00 8.88 25.08
CA GLN A 516 -36.47 8.77 24.95
C GLN A 516 -37.19 7.95 26.04
N TRP A 517 -36.91 8.17 27.34
CA TRP A 517 -37.74 7.62 28.42
C TRP A 517 -37.97 8.55 29.63
N GLU A 518 -38.15 9.86 29.40
CA GLU A 518 -38.79 10.74 30.40
C GLU A 518 -39.96 11.50 29.77
N ASP A 519 -41.11 10.82 29.64
CA ASP A 519 -42.46 11.34 29.89
C ASP A 519 -43.52 10.36 29.32
N MET A 520 -43.96 9.39 30.14
CA MET A 520 -45.33 8.86 30.13
C MET A 520 -45.68 8.06 31.39
#